data_AF-A0AAW0M852-F1
#
_entry.id   AF-A0AAW0M852-F1
#
_cell.length_a   1.000
_cell.length_b   1.000
_cell.length_c   1.000
_cell.angle_alpha   90.00
_cell.angle_beta   90.00
_cell.angle_gamma   90.00
#
_symmetry.space_group_name_H-M   'P 1'
#
loop_
_entity.id
_entity.type
_entity.pdbx_description
1 polymer ?
#
loop_
_entity_poly.entity_id
_entity_poly.type
_entity_poly.pdbx_seq_one_letter_code
_entity_poly.pdbx_strand_id
1 'polypeptide(L)'
;MWFSFWKSRDRFSIDELRYLTEQLTKIQIVNEVNKDFVIEALRSIAELITYGDQNDSSFFEFFMEKQVMGQFVRILKISRTMIVSLQLLQTMSIMIQNLKSEHAIYYMFSNEYMNYLITYSFDFRHEELLSYYISFLRLRLLEDTSCESFSCCSVSFLHAISFHSLLRHQDEVASFPLYVEAIRFAFHEETMVRTAVRALTLNVYHVGDDCVNRYVTSAPHADYFSNLVMFFRKQCISLNGLVSDALKNPGSDSVSTILAAVDEIEDNLYYFSDVISAGIPDVGKLITDNLLQLLIFPLLLPSLRIEAVNEIQIGAVASLYLICCILRIVKIKDLANTIAAALFFPLEAFRQISEVKLNGYMLGHGSIQDSHPQGSDNLTGVDGVRLRVNVPNSSSSSHIHPEVVICQSDSTGSNLALR
;
A
#
# COMPACT_ATOMS: atom_id res chain seq x y z
N MET A 1 17.48 29.99 40.60
CA MET A 1 18.37 30.91 39.84
C MET A 1 19.00 30.12 38.71
N TRP A 2 18.94 30.62 37.46
CA TRP A 2 19.78 30.29 36.27
C TRP A 2 19.00 30.60 34.96
N PHE A 3 18.40 31.80 34.87
CA PHE A 3 17.64 32.28 33.70
C PHE A 3 18.25 33.55 33.08
N SER A 4 19.58 33.65 33.10
CA SER A 4 20.28 34.92 32.81
C SER A 4 21.63 34.71 32.10
N PHE A 5 21.63 33.91 31.03
CA PHE A 5 22.78 33.77 30.12
C PHE A 5 22.43 33.81 28.62
N TRP A 6 21.19 34.17 28.26
CA TRP A 6 20.88 34.62 26.91
C TRP A 6 21.35 36.07 26.75
N LYS A 7 22.63 36.24 26.40
CA LYS A 7 23.12 37.47 25.79
C LYS A 7 22.30 37.66 24.51
N SER A 8 21.75 38.85 24.27
CA SER A 8 20.85 39.13 23.15
C SER A 8 21.58 39.01 21.79
N ARG A 9 21.76 37.78 21.34
CA ARG A 9 21.99 37.45 19.93
C ARG A 9 20.68 37.70 19.18
N ASP A 10 20.82 38.11 17.94
CA ASP A 10 19.65 38.33 17.10
C ASP A 10 19.04 36.97 16.77
N ARG A 11 17.78 36.77 17.18
CA ARG A 11 17.11 35.45 17.19
C ARG A 11 17.04 34.81 15.81
N PHE A 12 17.19 35.61 14.76
CA PHE A 12 17.22 35.19 13.36
C PHE A 12 18.59 35.47 12.75
N SER A 13 19.64 34.81 13.27
CA SER A 13 21.02 34.97 12.77
C SER A 13 21.69 33.64 12.41
N ILE A 14 22.49 33.65 11.34
CA ILE A 14 23.29 32.51 10.88
C ILE A 14 24.30 32.07 11.93
N ASP A 15 24.82 33.02 12.74
CA ASP A 15 25.72 32.73 13.86
C ASP A 15 25.02 31.97 14.99
N GLU A 16 23.71 32.18 15.20
CA GLU A 16 22.91 31.38 16.14
C GLU A 16 22.65 29.97 15.58
N LEU A 17 22.28 29.85 14.30
CA LEU A 17 22.15 28.56 13.61
C LEU A 17 23.46 27.74 13.69
N ARG A 18 24.60 28.38 13.44
CA ARG A 18 25.93 27.77 13.56
C ARG A 18 26.23 27.34 14.99
N TYR A 19 25.98 28.22 15.97
CA TYR A 19 26.19 27.90 17.39
C TYR A 19 25.34 26.71 17.83
N LEU A 20 24.03 26.68 17.53
CA LEU A 20 23.13 25.59 17.89
C LEU A 20 23.55 24.27 17.24
N THR A 21 23.91 24.30 15.95
CA THR A 21 24.41 23.13 15.22
C THR A 21 25.70 22.58 15.82
N GLU A 22 26.64 23.44 16.21
CA GLU A 22 27.86 23.04 16.91
C GLU A 22 27.59 22.44 18.30
N GLN A 23 26.64 22.99 19.05
CA GLN A 23 26.27 22.42 20.37
C GLN A 23 25.64 21.03 20.21
N LEU A 24 24.68 20.85 19.29
CA LEU A 24 24.11 19.53 19.00
C LEU A 24 25.19 18.53 18.54
N THR A 25 26.14 18.96 17.71
CA THR A 25 27.23 18.08 17.23
C THR A 25 28.11 17.56 18.37
N LYS A 26 28.30 18.34 19.43
CA LYS A 26 29.09 17.98 20.63
C LYS A 26 28.37 16.97 21.55
N ILE A 27 27.06 16.79 21.41
CA ILE A 27 26.29 15.86 22.25
C ILE A 27 26.56 14.42 21.79
N GLN A 28 27.04 13.59 22.73
CA GLN A 28 27.32 12.17 22.48
C GLN A 28 26.21 11.25 23.02
N ILE A 29 25.51 11.65 24.08
CA ILE A 29 24.38 10.91 24.69
C ILE A 29 23.33 11.93 25.14
N VAL A 30 22.05 11.63 24.91
CA VAL A 30 20.92 12.42 25.40
C VAL A 30 20.35 11.76 26.65
N ASN A 31 20.32 12.51 27.75
CA ASN A 31 19.92 12.11 29.09
C ASN A 31 18.83 13.07 29.62
N GLU A 32 18.18 12.70 30.73
CA GLU A 32 17.14 13.53 31.37
C GLU A 32 17.56 14.97 31.72
N VAL A 33 18.86 15.25 31.86
CA VAL A 33 19.40 16.58 32.20
C VAL A 33 19.60 17.49 30.99
N ASN A 34 19.89 16.93 29.80
CA ASN A 34 20.13 17.71 28.58
C ASN A 34 18.98 17.65 27.57
N LYS A 35 17.95 16.81 27.80
CA LYS A 35 16.78 16.67 26.91
C LYS A 35 16.12 17.99 26.57
N ASP A 36 15.94 18.89 27.54
CA ASP A 36 15.19 20.15 27.34
C ASP A 36 15.99 21.13 26.47
N PHE A 37 17.32 21.15 26.64
CA PHE A 37 18.22 21.90 25.76
C PHE A 37 18.24 21.32 24.33
N VAL A 38 18.24 19.98 24.19
CA VAL A 38 18.17 19.32 22.87
C VAL A 38 16.84 19.65 22.17
N ILE A 39 15.73 19.51 22.88
CA ILE A 39 14.37 19.83 22.41
C ILE A 39 14.30 21.27 21.89
N GLU A 40 14.79 22.23 22.67
CA GLU A 40 14.75 23.63 22.27
C GLU A 40 15.71 23.92 21.12
N ALA A 41 16.94 23.40 21.15
CA ALA A 41 17.88 23.56 20.03
C ALA A 41 17.34 22.96 18.71
N LEU A 42 16.65 21.82 18.74
CA LEU A 42 15.97 21.25 17.57
C LEU A 42 14.88 22.21 17.05
N ARG A 43 14.03 22.75 17.93
CA ARG A 43 12.97 23.71 17.57
C ARG A 43 13.54 25.01 17.00
N SER A 44 14.51 25.62 17.67
CA SER A 44 15.13 26.89 17.22
C SER A 44 15.83 26.73 15.88
N ILE A 45 16.51 25.60 15.62
CA ILE A 45 17.08 25.32 14.29
C ILE A 45 15.96 25.23 13.24
N ALA A 46 14.89 24.48 13.51
CA ALA A 46 13.79 24.38 12.54
C ALA A 46 13.09 25.72 12.28
N GLU A 47 12.91 26.57 13.30
CA GLU A 47 12.39 27.93 13.15
C GLU A 47 13.31 28.79 12.28
N LEU A 48 14.63 28.74 12.52
CA LEU A 48 15.66 29.44 11.73
C LEU A 48 15.69 28.99 10.27
N ILE A 49 15.57 27.69 9.99
CA ILE A 49 15.54 27.16 8.62
C ILE A 49 14.24 27.52 7.90
N THR A 50 13.11 27.43 8.59
CA THR A 50 11.80 27.83 8.04
C THR A 50 11.76 29.34 7.74
N TYR A 51 12.37 30.15 8.60
CA TYR A 51 12.54 31.59 8.36
C TYR A 51 13.49 31.85 7.18
N GLY A 52 14.65 31.19 7.16
CA GLY A 52 15.67 31.32 6.11
C GLY A 52 15.12 31.01 4.72
N ASP A 53 14.41 29.88 4.56
CA ASP A 53 13.79 29.47 3.29
C ASP A 53 12.91 30.57 2.64
N GLN A 54 12.32 31.45 3.46
CA GLN A 54 11.40 32.50 3.01
C GLN A 54 12.05 33.90 2.93
N ASN A 55 13.23 34.11 3.53
CA ASN A 55 13.83 35.45 3.68
C ASN A 55 15.29 35.54 3.19
N ASP A 56 16.09 34.48 3.34
CA ASP A 56 17.53 34.46 3.04
C ASP A 56 18.04 33.03 2.79
N SER A 57 18.42 32.73 1.54
CA SER A 57 18.87 31.39 1.11
C SER A 57 20.14 30.91 1.81
N SER A 58 20.95 31.81 2.36
CA SER A 58 22.23 31.45 3.00
C SER A 58 22.05 30.58 4.25
N PHE A 59 20.91 30.68 4.94
CA PHE A 59 20.53 29.76 6.03
C PHE A 59 20.35 28.33 5.51
N PHE A 60 19.74 28.17 4.34
CA PHE A 60 19.52 26.86 3.73
C PHE A 60 20.80 26.30 3.09
N GLU A 61 21.64 27.14 2.49
CA GLU A 61 22.98 26.76 2.06
C GLU A 61 23.81 26.19 3.22
N PHE A 62 23.84 26.88 4.37
CA PHE A 62 24.50 26.38 5.58
C PHE A 62 23.90 25.05 6.08
N PHE A 63 22.58 24.88 6.02
CA PHE A 63 21.88 23.66 6.41
C PHE A 63 22.30 22.45 5.56
N MET A 64 22.45 22.66 4.25
CA MET A 64 22.97 21.66 3.32
C MET A 64 24.45 21.37 3.58
N GLU A 65 25.29 22.40 3.66
CA GLU A 65 26.74 22.25 3.89
C GLU A 65 27.06 21.49 5.19
N LYS A 66 26.33 21.76 6.27
CA LYS A 66 26.57 21.14 7.59
C LYS A 66 25.79 19.86 7.82
N GLN A 67 25.01 19.41 6.83
CA GLN A 67 24.24 18.17 6.92
C GLN A 67 23.39 18.12 8.19
N VAL A 68 22.68 19.22 8.49
CA VAL A 68 21.96 19.41 9.75
C VAL A 68 20.87 18.33 9.94
N MET A 69 20.24 17.89 8.86
CA MET A 69 19.38 16.69 8.82
C MET A 69 20.06 15.43 9.36
N GLY A 70 21.34 15.21 9.02
CA GLY A 70 22.15 14.12 9.54
C GLY A 70 22.41 14.26 11.05
N GLN A 71 22.54 15.49 11.57
CA GLN A 71 22.61 15.72 13.02
C GLN A 71 21.27 15.42 13.70
N PHE A 72 20.12 15.77 13.12
CA PHE A 72 18.81 15.39 13.65
C PHE A 72 18.66 13.86 13.71
N VAL A 73 18.95 13.15 12.60
CA VAL A 73 18.96 11.68 12.57
C VAL A 73 19.95 11.06 13.58
N ARG A 74 21.12 11.68 13.78
CA ARG A 74 22.08 11.27 14.81
C ARG A 74 21.52 11.46 16.22
N ILE A 75 20.91 12.62 16.51
CA ILE A 75 20.26 12.91 17.81
C ILE A 75 19.17 11.88 18.10
N LEU A 76 18.35 11.50 17.10
CA LEU A 76 17.37 10.43 17.24
C LEU A 76 18.02 9.09 17.61
N LYS A 77 19.09 8.68 16.91
CA LYS A 77 19.84 7.43 17.17
C LYS A 77 20.48 7.36 18.56
N ILE A 78 20.99 8.47 19.08
CA ILE A 78 21.63 8.51 20.42
C ILE A 78 20.64 8.81 21.54
N SER A 79 19.40 9.20 21.20
CA SER A 79 18.36 9.43 22.19
C SER A 79 17.83 8.11 22.74
N ARG A 80 17.74 8.04 24.07
CA ARG A 80 17.01 6.98 24.78
C ARG A 80 15.67 7.47 25.32
N THR A 81 15.32 8.74 25.09
CA THR A 81 14.13 9.37 25.64
C THR A 81 13.06 9.54 24.57
N MET A 82 11.84 9.10 24.90
CA MET A 82 10.68 9.20 24.00
C MET A 82 10.39 10.67 23.65
N ILE A 83 10.48 11.56 24.64
CA ILE A 83 10.16 13.00 24.51
C ILE A 83 10.98 13.66 23.41
N VAL A 84 12.28 13.36 23.30
CA VAL A 84 13.16 13.92 22.26
C VAL A 84 12.81 13.34 20.88
N SER A 85 12.42 12.07 20.82
CA SER A 85 11.99 11.41 19.58
C SER A 85 10.67 11.98 19.05
N LEU A 86 9.69 12.15 19.94
CA LEU A 86 8.41 12.80 19.69
C LEU A 86 8.61 14.24 19.25
N GLN A 87 9.43 15.01 19.98
CA GLN A 87 9.72 16.39 19.60
C GLN A 87 10.39 16.47 18.24
N LEU A 88 11.33 15.59 17.94
CA LEU A 88 12.01 15.58 16.65
C LEU A 88 11.01 15.31 15.52
N LEU A 89 10.13 14.32 15.64
CA LEU A 89 9.05 14.09 14.68
C LEU A 89 8.14 15.31 14.49
N GLN A 90 7.73 15.97 15.58
CA GLN A 90 6.89 17.17 15.52
C GLN A 90 7.62 18.35 14.86
N THR A 91 8.85 18.63 15.28
CA THR A 91 9.70 19.69 14.73
C THR A 91 9.97 19.46 13.24
N MET A 92 10.26 18.21 12.84
CA MET A 92 10.42 17.83 11.45
C MET A 92 9.15 18.02 10.63
N SER A 93 8.00 17.62 11.17
CA SER A 93 6.68 17.79 10.52
C SER A 93 6.38 19.27 10.28
N ILE A 94 6.60 20.13 11.29
CA ILE A 94 6.36 21.57 11.19
C ILE A 94 7.33 22.21 10.19
N MET A 95 8.62 21.87 10.24
CA MET A 95 9.63 22.42 9.33
C MET A 95 9.26 22.10 7.87
N ILE A 96 9.01 20.83 7.56
CA ILE A 96 8.65 20.38 6.20
C ILE A 96 7.38 21.07 5.70
N GLN A 97 6.34 21.21 6.54
CA GLN A 97 5.08 21.85 6.16
C GLN A 97 5.19 23.37 5.88
N ASN A 98 6.28 24.01 6.32
CA ASN A 98 6.47 25.46 6.16
C ASN A 98 7.61 25.84 5.20
N LEU A 99 8.31 24.85 4.61
CA LEU A 99 9.19 25.08 3.46
C LEU A 99 8.37 25.42 2.22
N LYS A 100 8.80 26.44 1.49
CA LYS A 100 8.17 26.93 0.25
C LYS A 100 9.10 26.77 -0.95
N SER A 101 10.41 26.76 -0.77
CA SER A 101 11.36 26.56 -1.87
C SER A 101 11.31 25.13 -2.40
N GLU A 102 11.06 24.97 -3.70
CA GLU A 102 11.16 23.68 -4.40
C GLU A 102 12.54 23.02 -4.19
N HIS A 103 13.61 23.81 -4.15
CA HIS A 103 14.97 23.31 -3.93
C HIS A 103 15.14 22.78 -2.51
N ALA A 104 14.53 23.42 -1.52
CA ALA A 104 14.58 22.97 -0.14
C ALA A 104 13.78 21.68 0.06
N ILE A 105 12.56 21.63 -0.50
CA ILE A 105 11.72 20.43 -0.53
C ILE A 105 12.48 19.30 -1.22
N TYR A 106 13.01 19.51 -2.43
CA TYR A 106 13.76 18.49 -3.17
C TYR A 106 14.98 17.97 -2.40
N TYR A 107 15.78 18.84 -1.78
CA TYR A 107 16.90 18.43 -0.94
C TYR A 107 16.45 17.57 0.24
N MET A 108 15.35 17.94 0.92
CA MET A 108 14.85 17.18 2.06
C MET A 108 14.50 15.73 1.68
N PHE A 109 13.84 15.53 0.53
CA PHE A 109 13.35 14.21 0.11
C PHE A 109 14.31 13.38 -0.73
N SER A 110 15.28 14.03 -1.38
CA SER A 110 16.36 13.35 -2.11
C SER A 110 17.48 12.82 -1.20
N ASN A 111 17.40 13.05 0.12
CA ASN A 111 18.37 12.54 1.08
C ASN A 111 17.85 11.30 1.82
N GLU A 112 18.73 10.32 2.05
CA GLU A 112 18.40 9.09 2.80
C GLU A 112 17.92 9.36 4.25
N TYR A 113 18.14 10.55 4.79
CA TYR A 113 17.67 10.94 6.13
C TYR A 113 16.15 10.85 6.30
N MET A 114 15.36 11.22 5.28
CA MET A 114 13.90 11.10 5.36
C MET A 114 13.44 9.64 5.34
N ASN A 115 14.03 8.82 4.47
CA ASN A 115 13.79 7.37 4.45
C ASN A 115 14.20 6.72 5.78
N TYR A 116 15.30 7.17 6.39
CA TYR A 116 15.70 6.72 7.72
C TYR A 116 14.69 7.12 8.81
N LEU A 117 14.16 8.35 8.80
CA LEU A 117 13.13 8.79 9.75
C LEU A 117 11.82 8.01 9.59
N ILE A 118 11.42 7.69 8.37
CA ILE A 118 10.22 6.88 8.07
C ILE A 118 10.41 5.45 8.59
N THR A 119 11.53 4.79 8.26
CA THR A 119 11.83 3.40 8.63
C THR A 119 12.33 3.21 10.06
N TYR A 120 12.44 4.28 10.85
CA TYR A 120 12.96 4.18 12.21
C TYR A 120 12.01 3.40 13.12
N SER A 121 12.56 2.44 13.86
CA SER A 121 11.80 1.61 14.79
C SER A 121 11.43 2.36 16.07
N PHE A 122 10.41 3.21 15.99
CA PHE A 122 9.80 3.88 17.15
C PHE A 122 9.05 2.89 18.05
N ASP A 123 8.98 3.22 19.34
CA ASP A 123 8.28 2.41 20.35
C ASP A 123 6.81 2.86 20.50
N PHE A 124 5.95 2.33 19.63
CA PHE A 124 4.52 2.66 19.56
C PHE A 124 3.67 2.13 20.73
N ARG A 125 4.27 1.65 21.82
CA ARG A 125 3.54 1.37 23.08
C ARG A 125 2.91 2.61 23.71
N HIS A 126 3.31 3.81 23.27
CA HIS A 126 2.75 5.08 23.68
C HIS A 126 1.96 5.68 22.51
N GLU A 127 0.64 5.77 22.66
CA GLU A 127 -0.30 6.29 21.64
C GLU A 127 0.07 7.70 21.17
N GLU A 128 0.58 8.56 22.06
CA GLU A 128 1.07 9.90 21.71
C GLU A 128 2.12 9.84 20.59
N LEU A 129 3.15 8.99 20.73
CA LEU A 129 4.22 8.86 19.74
C LEU A 129 3.70 8.32 18.41
N LEU A 130 2.75 7.37 18.45
CA LEU A 130 2.07 6.87 17.26
C LEU A 130 1.28 7.99 16.57
N SER A 131 0.53 8.82 17.31
CA SER A 131 -0.25 9.92 16.74
C SER A 131 0.62 10.96 16.02
N TYR A 132 1.80 11.30 16.58
CA TYR A 132 2.78 12.19 15.95
C TYR A 132 3.48 11.52 14.75
N TYR A 133 3.80 10.24 14.83
CA TYR A 133 4.39 9.50 13.71
C TYR A 133 3.42 9.33 12.54
N ILE A 134 2.14 9.00 12.80
CA ILE A 134 1.09 8.92 11.78
C ILE A 134 0.82 10.31 11.18
N SER A 135 0.87 11.38 11.98
CA SER A 135 0.78 12.76 11.48
C SER A 135 1.99 13.16 10.61
N PHE A 136 3.18 12.64 10.95
CA PHE A 136 4.41 12.79 10.15
C PHE A 136 4.35 11.98 8.85
N LEU A 137 3.87 10.74 8.85
CA LEU A 137 3.64 9.97 7.61
C LEU A 137 2.56 10.63 6.73
N ARG A 138 1.47 11.09 7.33
CA ARG A 138 0.37 11.80 6.65
C ARG A 138 0.80 13.14 6.06
N LEU A 139 1.94 13.69 6.53
CA LEU A 139 2.60 14.95 6.14
C LEU A 139 1.77 15.83 5.19
N ARG A 140 1.13 16.86 5.76
CA ARG A 140 0.22 17.80 5.08
C ARG A 140 0.90 18.52 3.90
N LEU A 141 0.93 17.85 2.75
CA LEU A 141 1.46 18.32 1.47
C LEU A 141 0.34 18.54 0.44
N LEU A 142 -0.92 18.38 0.86
CA LEU A 142 -2.12 18.31 -0.01
C LEU A 142 -3.33 19.08 0.56
N GLU A 143 -3.17 19.89 1.61
CA GLU A 143 -4.24 20.78 2.09
C GLU A 143 -4.20 22.12 1.34
N ASP A 144 -4.24 22.07 -0.01
CA ASP A 144 -5.00 23.05 -0.80
C ASP A 144 -5.21 22.57 -2.26
N THR A 145 -6.29 21.83 -2.51
CA THR A 145 -6.73 21.43 -3.87
C THR A 145 -7.29 22.60 -4.70
N SER A 146 -7.03 23.85 -4.28
CA SER A 146 -7.41 25.09 -4.97
C SER A 146 -6.24 25.77 -5.69
N CYS A 147 -4.99 25.36 -5.43
CA CYS A 147 -3.80 25.91 -6.09
C CYS A 147 -3.20 24.94 -7.11
N GLU A 148 -3.43 25.19 -8.41
CA GLU A 148 -2.81 24.45 -9.52
C GLU A 148 -1.27 24.39 -9.42
N SER A 149 -0.64 25.37 -8.78
CA SER A 149 0.81 25.42 -8.58
C SER A 149 1.36 24.44 -7.52
N PHE A 150 0.56 24.02 -6.53
CA PHE A 150 1.05 23.20 -5.40
C PHE A 150 0.84 21.69 -5.60
N SER A 151 -0.11 21.29 -6.46
CA SER A 151 -0.28 19.90 -6.89
C SER A 151 1.02 19.35 -7.51
N CYS A 152 1.73 20.18 -8.27
CA CYS A 152 3.06 19.90 -8.81
C CYS A 152 4.08 19.57 -7.71
N CYS A 153 4.01 20.19 -6.52
CA CYS A 153 4.94 19.93 -5.42
C CYS A 153 4.64 18.59 -4.72
N SER A 154 3.38 18.21 -4.55
CA SER A 154 2.99 16.93 -3.94
C SER A 154 3.33 15.75 -4.85
N VAL A 155 3.09 15.90 -6.15
CA VAL A 155 3.53 14.94 -7.17
C VAL A 155 5.06 14.93 -7.26
N SER A 156 5.74 16.09 -7.28
CA SER A 156 7.21 16.13 -7.26
C SER A 156 7.83 15.61 -5.96
N PHE A 157 7.11 15.62 -4.83
CA PHE A 157 7.52 14.99 -3.57
C PHE A 157 7.40 13.47 -3.65
N LEU A 158 6.25 12.95 -4.09
CA LEU A 158 6.05 11.51 -4.21
C LEU A 158 6.95 10.96 -5.32
N HIS A 159 7.14 11.71 -6.40
CA HIS A 159 8.11 11.44 -7.45
C HIS A 159 9.55 11.62 -6.94
N ALA A 160 9.93 12.57 -6.08
CA ALA A 160 11.31 12.66 -5.56
C ALA A 160 11.67 11.52 -4.59
N ILE A 161 10.77 11.21 -3.63
CA ILE A 161 10.93 10.06 -2.73
C ILE A 161 10.97 8.78 -3.55
N SER A 162 10.04 8.61 -4.50
CA SER A 162 10.04 7.44 -5.38
C SER A 162 11.32 7.43 -6.20
N PHE A 163 11.67 8.46 -6.96
CA PHE A 163 12.83 8.51 -7.86
C PHE A 163 14.15 8.21 -7.15
N HIS A 164 14.40 8.77 -5.98
CA HIS A 164 15.61 8.43 -5.21
C HIS A 164 15.58 6.99 -4.65
N SER A 165 14.40 6.40 -4.39
CA SER A 165 14.25 5.00 -3.96
C SER A 165 14.19 3.99 -5.14
N LEU A 166 13.73 4.45 -6.30
CA LEU A 166 13.59 3.77 -7.60
C LEU A 166 14.96 3.60 -8.28
N LEU A 167 15.79 4.64 -8.25
CA LEU A 167 17.07 4.70 -8.96
C LEU A 167 18.11 3.64 -8.56
N ARG A 168 17.87 2.85 -7.50
CA ARG A 168 18.91 1.97 -6.96
C ARG A 168 19.26 0.80 -7.87
N HIS A 169 18.33 0.29 -8.69
CA HIS A 169 18.61 -0.73 -9.72
C HIS A 169 17.65 -0.64 -10.92
N GLN A 170 18.22 -0.48 -12.13
CA GLN A 170 17.67 -0.75 -13.47
C GLN A 170 16.14 -0.96 -13.56
N ASP A 171 15.40 0.14 -13.77
CA ASP A 171 13.99 0.17 -14.21
C ASP A 171 12.95 -0.59 -13.33
N GLU A 172 13.31 -1.00 -12.11
CA GLU A 172 12.39 -1.64 -11.15
C GLU A 172 12.39 -0.98 -9.76
N VAL A 173 11.22 -0.96 -9.14
CA VAL A 173 11.00 -0.28 -7.85
C VAL A 173 11.50 -1.14 -6.69
N ALA A 174 12.76 -0.96 -6.32
CA ALA A 174 13.40 -1.76 -5.27
C ALA A 174 12.83 -1.52 -3.86
N SER A 175 12.34 -0.31 -3.55
CA SER A 175 11.70 0.00 -2.26
C SER A 175 10.84 1.26 -2.31
N PHE A 176 9.75 1.28 -1.55
CA PHE A 176 8.98 2.51 -1.26
C PHE A 176 8.62 2.60 0.24
N PRO A 177 9.55 3.10 1.09
CA PRO A 177 9.40 3.03 2.55
C PRO A 177 8.15 3.71 3.11
N LEU A 178 7.75 4.85 2.54
CA LEU A 178 6.56 5.61 2.97
C LEU A 178 5.28 4.78 2.80
N TYR A 179 5.13 4.08 1.68
CA TYR A 179 3.97 3.21 1.44
C TYR A 179 4.00 1.99 2.35
N VAL A 180 5.16 1.32 2.48
CA VAL A 180 5.31 0.09 3.28
C VAL A 180 5.04 0.33 4.77
N GLU A 181 5.57 1.40 5.37
CA GLU A 181 5.26 1.72 6.76
C GLU A 181 3.81 2.23 6.93
N ALA A 182 3.22 2.90 5.93
CA ALA A 182 1.82 3.31 6.02
C ALA A 182 0.85 2.11 6.04
N ILE A 183 0.97 1.17 5.09
CA ILE A 183 0.06 0.01 5.01
C ILE A 183 0.14 -0.91 6.25
N ARG A 184 1.27 -0.89 6.97
CA ARG A 184 1.46 -1.58 8.26
C ARG A 184 0.44 -1.16 9.32
N PHE A 185 -0.03 0.09 9.30
CA PHE A 185 -1.02 0.63 10.25
C PHE A 185 -2.46 0.64 9.70
N ALA A 186 -2.71 0.11 8.50
CA ALA A 186 -4.04 0.16 7.87
C ALA A 186 -5.14 -0.56 8.65
N PHE A 187 -4.77 -1.52 9.50
CA PHE A 187 -5.68 -2.31 10.34
C PHE A 187 -5.55 -1.99 11.84
N HIS A 188 -5.01 -0.82 12.18
CA HIS A 188 -4.93 -0.35 13.57
C HIS A 188 -6.32 -0.20 14.20
N GLU A 189 -6.44 -0.34 15.53
CA GLU A 189 -7.73 -0.30 16.23
C GLU A 189 -8.36 1.11 16.24
N GLU A 190 -7.53 2.16 16.31
CA GLU A 190 -7.98 3.56 16.20
C GLU A 190 -8.45 3.92 14.79
N THR A 191 -9.67 4.45 14.68
CA THR A 191 -10.25 4.98 13.43
C THR A 191 -9.41 6.12 12.84
N MET A 192 -8.88 7.04 13.67
CA MET A 192 -8.07 8.16 13.21
C MET A 192 -6.79 7.71 12.51
N VAL A 193 -6.14 6.66 13.00
CA VAL A 193 -4.97 6.05 12.36
C VAL A 193 -5.36 5.42 11.02
N ARG A 194 -6.45 4.63 10.98
CA ARG A 194 -6.97 4.07 9.71
C ARG A 194 -7.27 5.17 8.68
N THR A 195 -7.94 6.25 9.08
CA THR A 195 -8.25 7.39 8.19
C THR A 195 -7.01 8.10 7.67
N ALA A 196 -5.97 8.28 8.49
CA ALA A 196 -4.71 8.86 8.06
C ALA A 196 -3.98 7.97 7.02
N VAL A 197 -3.95 6.65 7.24
CA VAL A 197 -3.37 5.67 6.29
C VAL A 197 -4.18 5.61 4.99
N ARG A 198 -5.52 5.63 5.06
CA ARG A 198 -6.40 5.69 3.88
C ARG A 198 -6.11 6.93 3.03
N ALA A 199 -5.99 8.11 3.66
CA ALA A 199 -5.62 9.34 2.96
C ALA A 199 -4.24 9.24 2.29
N LEU A 200 -3.22 8.76 3.01
CA LEU A 200 -1.86 8.59 2.50
C LEU A 200 -1.81 7.63 1.30
N THR A 201 -2.45 6.46 1.42
CA THR A 201 -2.49 5.46 0.35
C THR A 201 -3.27 5.96 -0.87
N LEU A 202 -4.38 6.68 -0.70
CA LEU A 202 -5.06 7.37 -1.81
C LEU A 202 -4.12 8.37 -2.50
N ASN A 203 -3.37 9.18 -1.76
CA ASN A 203 -2.43 10.13 -2.36
C ASN A 203 -1.35 9.43 -3.20
N VAL A 204 -0.87 8.25 -2.75
CA VAL A 204 0.04 7.40 -3.52
C VAL A 204 -0.61 6.89 -4.81
N TYR A 205 -1.87 6.46 -4.77
CA TYR A 205 -2.57 5.97 -5.96
C TYR A 205 -2.88 7.07 -6.98
N HIS A 206 -3.10 8.31 -6.53
CA HIS A 206 -3.34 9.47 -7.39
C HIS A 206 -2.09 10.08 -8.05
N VAL A 207 -0.88 9.56 -7.79
CA VAL A 207 0.37 10.05 -8.43
C VAL A 207 0.34 9.82 -9.95
N GLY A 208 -0.27 8.72 -10.40
CA GLY A 208 -0.33 8.37 -11.82
C GLY A 208 1.00 7.92 -12.43
N ASP A 209 2.00 7.56 -11.62
CA ASP A 209 3.30 7.07 -12.09
C ASP A 209 3.28 5.55 -12.30
N ASP A 210 3.69 5.09 -13.50
CA ASP A 210 3.65 3.67 -13.88
C ASP A 210 4.55 2.76 -13.03
N CYS A 211 5.66 3.29 -12.49
CA CYS A 211 6.54 2.52 -11.61
C CYS A 211 5.88 2.32 -10.25
N VAL A 212 5.31 3.37 -9.67
CA VAL A 212 4.51 3.30 -8.43
C VAL A 212 3.32 2.36 -8.60
N ASN A 213 2.59 2.47 -9.72
CA ASN A 213 1.45 1.61 -10.06
C ASN A 213 1.86 0.13 -10.12
N ARG A 214 3.00 -0.18 -10.75
CA ARG A 214 3.58 -1.54 -10.80
C ARG A 214 4.03 -2.03 -9.41
N TYR A 215 4.60 -1.16 -8.58
CA TYR A 215 5.04 -1.53 -7.23
C TYR A 215 3.86 -1.91 -6.34
N VAL A 216 2.79 -1.10 -6.28
CA VAL A 216 1.63 -1.39 -5.42
C VAL A 216 0.84 -2.62 -5.87
N THR A 217 0.91 -2.98 -7.16
CA THR A 217 0.29 -4.19 -7.73
C THR A 217 1.21 -5.41 -7.72
N SER A 218 2.50 -5.26 -7.41
CA SER A 218 3.44 -6.37 -7.27
C SER A 218 3.27 -7.12 -5.94
N ALA A 219 3.61 -8.40 -5.91
CA ALA A 219 3.76 -9.12 -4.65
C ALA A 219 5.04 -8.66 -3.91
N PRO A 220 5.04 -8.51 -2.58
CA PRO A 220 3.95 -8.83 -1.64
C PRO A 220 2.94 -7.69 -1.42
N HIS A 221 3.13 -6.52 -2.03
CA HIS A 221 2.30 -5.33 -1.79
C HIS A 221 0.82 -5.54 -2.17
N ALA A 222 0.55 -6.31 -3.22
CA ALA A 222 -0.81 -6.69 -3.62
C ALA A 222 -1.61 -7.39 -2.52
N ASP A 223 -0.95 -8.09 -1.58
CA ASP A 223 -1.61 -8.77 -0.46
C ASP A 223 -2.32 -7.77 0.47
N TYR A 224 -1.92 -6.48 0.45
CA TYR A 224 -2.61 -5.41 1.15
C TYR A 224 -4.10 -5.35 0.80
N PHE A 225 -4.45 -5.43 -0.49
CA PHE A 225 -5.84 -5.36 -0.95
C PHE A 225 -6.65 -6.59 -0.55
N SER A 226 -6.03 -7.77 -0.55
CA SER A 226 -6.65 -8.99 -0.05
C SER A 226 -6.93 -8.91 1.46
N ASN A 227 -5.94 -8.49 2.24
CA ASN A 227 -6.07 -8.24 3.68
C ASN A 227 -7.14 -7.18 4.00
N LEU A 228 -7.26 -6.14 3.17
CA LEU A 228 -8.27 -5.09 3.30
C LEU A 228 -9.70 -5.65 3.12
N VAL A 229 -9.93 -6.50 2.12
CA VAL A 229 -11.21 -7.19 1.95
C VAL A 229 -11.45 -8.21 3.07
N MET A 230 -10.42 -8.91 3.56
CA MET A 230 -10.55 -9.80 4.73
C MET A 230 -10.91 -9.05 6.02
N PHE A 231 -10.36 -7.85 6.22
CA PHE A 231 -10.71 -6.96 7.33
C PHE A 231 -12.16 -6.51 7.24
N PHE A 232 -12.59 -6.03 6.06
CA PHE A 232 -13.98 -5.67 5.80
C PHE A 232 -14.94 -6.86 6.00
N ARG A 233 -14.57 -8.07 5.55
CA ARG A 233 -15.34 -9.31 5.80
C ARG A 233 -15.59 -9.56 7.29
N LYS A 234 -14.58 -9.33 8.15
CA LYS A 234 -14.74 -9.46 9.61
C LYS A 234 -15.74 -8.44 10.16
N GLN A 235 -15.76 -7.22 9.63
CA GLN A 235 -16.74 -6.19 10.02
C GLN A 235 -18.16 -6.58 9.60
N CYS A 236 -18.36 -7.13 8.40
CA CYS A 236 -19.66 -7.66 7.96
C CYS A 236 -20.19 -8.76 8.90
N ILE A 237 -19.32 -9.67 9.35
CA ILE A 237 -19.69 -10.74 10.30
C ILE A 237 -20.01 -10.14 11.69
N SER A 238 -19.22 -9.15 12.14
CA SER A 238 -19.46 -8.42 13.39
C SER A 238 -20.83 -7.72 13.41
N LEU A 239 -21.18 -6.99 12.33
CA LEU A 239 -22.49 -6.37 12.17
C LEU A 239 -23.62 -7.41 12.28
N ASN A 240 -23.47 -8.57 11.65
CA ASN A 240 -24.46 -9.63 11.76
C ASN A 240 -24.61 -10.19 13.19
N GLY A 241 -23.50 -10.28 13.94
CA GLY A 241 -23.52 -10.61 15.37
C GLY A 241 -24.33 -9.59 16.17
N LEU A 242 -24.01 -8.29 16.01
CA LEU A 242 -24.72 -7.18 16.68
C LEU A 242 -26.21 -7.18 16.37
N VAL A 243 -26.61 -7.36 15.11
CA VAL A 243 -28.03 -7.46 14.70
C VAL A 243 -28.70 -8.69 15.31
N SER A 244 -28.01 -9.84 15.34
CA SER A 244 -28.54 -11.09 15.91
C SER A 244 -28.73 -11.00 17.43
N ASP A 245 -27.87 -10.27 18.13
CA ASP A 245 -27.94 -10.11 19.58
C ASP A 245 -28.92 -9.01 20.00
N ALA A 246 -29.04 -7.91 19.23
CA ALA A 246 -30.08 -6.91 19.40
C ALA A 246 -31.50 -7.50 19.23
N LEU A 247 -31.67 -8.46 18.31
CA LEU A 247 -32.93 -9.18 18.11
C LEU A 247 -33.31 -10.07 19.31
N LYS A 248 -32.33 -10.61 20.04
CA LYS A 248 -32.55 -11.45 21.24
C LYS A 248 -32.73 -10.60 22.50
N ASN A 249 -31.94 -9.55 22.64
CA ASN A 249 -31.84 -8.69 23.82
C ASN A 249 -31.89 -7.21 23.41
N PRO A 250 -33.08 -6.63 23.19
CA PRO A 250 -33.23 -5.24 22.79
C PRO A 250 -32.92 -4.27 23.94
N GLY A 251 -31.63 -3.97 24.13
CA GLY A 251 -31.15 -2.89 24.99
C GLY A 251 -31.19 -1.53 24.30
N SER A 252 -31.25 -0.44 25.05
CA SER A 252 -31.28 0.95 24.52
C SER A 252 -30.13 1.25 23.56
N ASP A 253 -28.95 0.71 23.87
CA ASP A 253 -27.68 1.06 23.21
C ASP A 253 -27.36 0.11 22.04
N SER A 254 -28.24 -0.87 21.77
CA SER A 254 -28.08 -1.82 20.66
C SER A 254 -28.19 -1.12 19.30
N VAL A 255 -29.12 -0.18 19.15
CA VAL A 255 -29.35 0.56 17.90
C VAL A 255 -28.19 1.50 17.58
N SER A 256 -27.67 2.24 18.57
CA SER A 256 -26.50 3.11 18.37
C SER A 256 -25.24 2.32 18.02
N THR A 257 -25.04 1.14 18.63
CA THR A 257 -23.92 0.26 18.31
C THR A 257 -24.03 -0.30 16.88
N ILE A 258 -25.23 -0.67 16.43
CA ILE A 258 -25.47 -1.10 15.04
C ILE A 258 -25.24 0.05 14.05
N LEU A 259 -25.70 1.27 14.36
CA LEU A 259 -25.48 2.44 13.50
C LEU A 259 -23.98 2.75 13.36
N ALA A 260 -23.21 2.76 14.44
CA ALA A 260 -21.76 2.96 14.37
C ALA A 260 -21.04 1.89 13.52
N ALA A 261 -21.48 0.63 13.59
CA ALA A 261 -20.95 -0.45 12.75
C ALA A 261 -21.37 -0.31 11.27
N VAL A 262 -22.55 0.25 11.00
CA VAL A 262 -23.01 0.61 9.65
C VAL A 262 -22.18 1.76 9.08
N ASP A 263 -21.95 2.83 9.84
CA ASP A 263 -21.14 3.98 9.43
C ASP A 263 -19.72 3.52 9.07
N GLU A 264 -19.11 2.64 9.88
CA GLU A 264 -17.80 2.08 9.58
C GLU A 264 -17.80 1.24 8.28
N ILE A 265 -18.87 0.48 8.02
CA ILE A 265 -19.03 -0.29 6.78
C ILE A 265 -19.18 0.64 5.56
N GLU A 266 -19.94 1.73 5.67
CA GLU A 266 -20.04 2.73 4.60
C GLU A 266 -18.69 3.42 4.35
N ASP A 267 -17.96 3.82 5.39
CA ASP A 267 -16.61 4.41 5.28
C ASP A 267 -15.61 3.47 4.57
N ASN A 268 -15.66 2.16 4.83
CA ASN A 268 -14.85 1.20 4.09
C ASN A 268 -15.26 1.11 2.61
N LEU A 269 -16.57 1.15 2.32
CA LEU A 269 -17.08 1.10 0.93
C LEU A 269 -16.75 2.38 0.15
N TYR A 270 -16.78 3.56 0.78
CA TYR A 270 -16.29 4.79 0.16
C TYR A 270 -14.78 4.70 -0.13
N TYR A 271 -13.98 4.23 0.82
CA TYR A 271 -12.54 4.02 0.58
C TYR A 271 -12.28 3.03 -0.58
N PHE A 272 -13.01 1.91 -0.67
CA PHE A 272 -12.91 1.02 -1.83
C PHE A 272 -13.29 1.73 -3.14
N SER A 273 -14.37 2.51 -3.15
CA SER A 273 -14.79 3.31 -4.32
C SER A 273 -13.70 4.30 -4.75
N ASP A 274 -13.08 5.00 -3.80
CA ASP A 274 -12.03 6.00 -4.06
C ASP A 274 -10.76 5.34 -4.59
N VAL A 275 -10.31 4.22 -4.00
CA VAL A 275 -9.12 3.49 -4.47
C VAL A 275 -9.33 2.92 -5.87
N ILE A 276 -10.53 2.43 -6.19
CA ILE A 276 -10.86 1.94 -7.54
C ILE A 276 -10.97 3.11 -8.55
N SER A 277 -11.37 4.29 -8.08
CA SER A 277 -11.48 5.51 -8.88
C SER A 277 -10.16 6.27 -9.03
N ALA A 278 -9.11 5.91 -8.27
CA ALA A 278 -7.81 6.60 -8.25
C ALA A 278 -6.98 6.46 -9.55
N GLY A 279 -7.51 5.78 -10.58
CA GLY A 279 -6.91 5.73 -11.91
C GLY A 279 -6.01 4.53 -12.20
N ILE A 280 -5.78 3.62 -11.23
CA ILE A 280 -4.98 2.41 -11.43
C ILE A 280 -5.89 1.21 -11.76
N PRO A 281 -6.02 0.79 -13.03
CA PRO A 281 -7.01 -0.21 -13.43
C PRO A 281 -6.74 -1.59 -12.82
N ASP A 282 -5.48 -1.93 -12.58
CA ASP A 282 -5.12 -3.24 -12.02
C ASP A 282 -5.37 -3.33 -10.52
N VAL A 283 -5.23 -2.24 -9.76
CA VAL A 283 -5.72 -2.16 -8.37
C VAL A 283 -7.25 -2.26 -8.34
N GLY A 284 -7.94 -1.60 -9.28
CA GLY A 284 -9.39 -1.69 -9.43
C GLY A 284 -9.89 -3.14 -9.64
N LYS A 285 -9.21 -3.89 -10.52
CA LYS A 285 -9.46 -5.33 -10.72
C LYS A 285 -9.18 -6.13 -9.45
N LEU A 286 -8.00 -5.96 -8.84
CA LEU A 286 -7.60 -6.69 -7.62
C LEU A 286 -8.64 -6.52 -6.50
N ILE A 287 -9.13 -5.31 -6.24
CA ILE A 287 -10.16 -5.09 -5.22
C ILE A 287 -11.49 -5.74 -5.62
N THR A 288 -11.89 -5.61 -6.88
CA THR A 288 -13.14 -6.21 -7.40
C THR A 288 -13.13 -7.73 -7.30
N ASP A 289 -12.03 -8.37 -7.71
CA ASP A 289 -11.84 -9.83 -7.66
C ASP A 289 -11.78 -10.33 -6.21
N ASN A 290 -11.06 -9.63 -5.31
CA ASN A 290 -11.04 -9.97 -3.89
C ASN A 290 -12.44 -9.82 -3.25
N LEU A 291 -13.20 -8.75 -3.55
CA LEU A 291 -14.57 -8.58 -3.08
C LEU A 291 -15.49 -9.72 -3.56
N LEU A 292 -15.35 -10.16 -4.81
CA LEU A 292 -16.10 -11.29 -5.35
C LEU A 292 -15.72 -12.61 -4.66
N GLN A 293 -14.43 -12.92 -4.60
CA GLN A 293 -13.90 -14.22 -4.15
C GLN A 293 -13.90 -14.40 -2.62
N LEU A 294 -13.67 -13.34 -1.85
CA LEU A 294 -13.51 -13.43 -0.39
C LEU A 294 -14.76 -13.03 0.40
N LEU A 295 -15.66 -12.25 -0.20
CA LEU A 295 -16.87 -11.73 0.46
C LEU A 295 -18.17 -12.17 -0.24
N ILE A 296 -18.36 -11.83 -1.52
CA ILE A 296 -19.68 -12.00 -2.16
C ILE A 296 -20.01 -13.49 -2.37
N PHE A 297 -19.18 -14.25 -3.08
CA PHE A 297 -19.44 -15.67 -3.34
C PHE A 297 -19.38 -16.58 -2.10
N PRO A 298 -18.44 -16.42 -1.14
CA PRO A 298 -18.36 -17.34 -0.01
C PRO A 298 -19.23 -16.95 1.19
N LEU A 299 -19.73 -15.71 1.29
CA LEU A 299 -20.41 -15.20 2.48
C LEU A 299 -21.78 -14.60 2.20
N LEU A 300 -21.88 -13.61 1.32
CA LEU A 300 -23.14 -12.86 1.14
C LEU A 300 -24.15 -13.62 0.27
N LEU A 301 -23.70 -14.23 -0.83
CA LEU A 301 -24.59 -14.92 -1.76
C LEU A 301 -25.18 -16.24 -1.21
N PRO A 302 -24.41 -17.11 -0.51
CA PRO A 302 -24.96 -18.35 0.05
C PRO A 302 -26.06 -18.09 1.08
N SER A 303 -25.87 -17.05 1.91
CA SER A 303 -26.84 -16.61 2.92
C SER A 303 -28.16 -16.07 2.37
N LEU A 304 -28.25 -15.79 1.06
CA LEU A 304 -29.49 -15.42 0.39
C LEU A 304 -30.22 -16.62 -0.25
N ARG A 305 -29.59 -17.80 -0.28
CA ARG A 305 -30.20 -19.03 -0.82
C ARG A 305 -30.93 -19.79 0.28
N ILE A 306 -31.99 -20.47 -0.11
CA ILE A 306 -32.89 -21.22 0.79
C ILE A 306 -32.25 -22.56 1.24
N GLU A 307 -31.24 -23.04 0.52
CA GLU A 307 -30.53 -24.28 0.84
C GLU A 307 -29.57 -24.08 2.01
N ALA A 308 -29.92 -24.68 3.16
CA ALA A 308 -29.18 -24.58 4.41
C ALA A 308 -27.82 -25.30 4.34
N VAL A 309 -26.79 -24.58 3.91
CA VAL A 309 -25.39 -24.98 4.15
C VAL A 309 -25.07 -24.69 5.62
N ASN A 310 -24.68 -25.72 6.38
CA ASN A 310 -24.75 -25.79 7.85
C ASN A 310 -23.86 -24.81 8.67
N GLU A 311 -23.25 -23.79 8.06
CA GLU A 311 -22.50 -22.73 8.76
C GLU A 311 -22.81 -21.35 8.17
N ILE A 312 -24.06 -20.90 8.29
CA ILE A 312 -24.50 -19.57 7.85
C ILE A 312 -23.88 -18.49 8.78
N GLN A 313 -22.71 -17.97 8.40
CA GLN A 313 -21.98 -16.94 9.16
C GLN A 313 -22.67 -15.56 9.18
N ILE A 314 -23.52 -15.26 8.20
CA ILE A 314 -24.30 -14.01 8.11
C ILE A 314 -25.76 -14.32 7.76
N GLY A 315 -26.73 -13.72 8.46
CA GLY A 315 -28.16 -13.87 8.16
C GLY A 315 -28.59 -13.17 6.86
N ALA A 316 -29.64 -13.69 6.23
CA ALA A 316 -30.12 -13.22 4.92
C ALA A 316 -30.40 -11.70 4.86
N VAL A 317 -30.98 -11.12 5.92
CA VAL A 317 -31.28 -9.67 6.00
C VAL A 317 -30.00 -8.83 5.99
N ALA A 318 -28.99 -9.21 6.78
CA ALA A 318 -27.70 -8.53 6.80
C ALA A 318 -26.96 -8.69 5.46
N SER A 319 -27.01 -9.88 4.85
CA SER A 319 -26.41 -10.12 3.52
C SER A 319 -27.04 -9.26 2.43
N LEU A 320 -28.38 -9.15 2.41
CA LEU A 320 -29.10 -8.31 1.45
C LEU A 320 -28.76 -6.83 1.64
N TYR A 321 -28.73 -6.35 2.89
CA TYR A 321 -28.33 -4.98 3.22
C TYR A 321 -26.90 -4.68 2.75
N LEU A 322 -25.94 -5.56 3.05
CA LEU A 322 -24.54 -5.42 2.63
C LEU A 322 -24.38 -5.40 1.10
N ILE A 323 -25.08 -6.28 0.37
CA ILE A 323 -25.08 -6.28 -1.10
C ILE A 323 -25.66 -4.96 -1.64
N CYS A 324 -26.76 -4.46 -1.08
CA CYS A 324 -27.33 -3.17 -1.44
C CYS A 324 -26.34 -2.01 -1.18
N CYS A 325 -25.60 -2.01 -0.07
CA CYS A 325 -24.59 -0.99 0.21
C CYS A 325 -23.40 -1.06 -0.76
N ILE A 326 -22.89 -2.25 -1.06
CA ILE A 326 -21.81 -2.46 -2.05
C ILE A 326 -22.25 -1.91 -3.42
N LEU A 327 -23.44 -2.29 -3.90
CA LEU A 327 -23.97 -1.84 -5.19
C LEU A 327 -24.22 -0.33 -5.24
N ARG A 328 -24.72 0.27 -4.15
CA ARG A 328 -25.01 1.71 -4.04
C ARG A 328 -23.75 2.57 -4.04
N ILE A 329 -22.71 2.15 -3.33
CA ILE A 329 -21.51 2.97 -3.07
C ILE A 329 -20.44 2.73 -4.13
N VAL A 330 -20.05 1.47 -4.37
CA VAL A 330 -18.88 1.13 -5.21
C VAL A 330 -19.13 1.37 -6.71
N LYS A 331 -20.39 1.34 -7.17
CA LYS A 331 -20.85 1.78 -8.51
C LYS A 331 -20.14 1.17 -9.74
N ILE A 332 -19.34 0.11 -9.59
CA ILE A 332 -18.71 -0.60 -10.70
C ILE A 332 -19.75 -1.41 -11.47
N LYS A 333 -19.85 -1.16 -12.77
CA LYS A 333 -20.78 -1.86 -13.67
C LYS A 333 -20.55 -3.38 -13.69
N ASP A 334 -19.31 -3.83 -13.77
CA ASP A 334 -18.98 -5.25 -13.91
C ASP A 334 -19.19 -6.03 -12.60
N LEU A 335 -18.91 -5.41 -11.46
CA LEU A 335 -19.28 -5.92 -10.13
C LEU A 335 -20.80 -6.08 -10.01
N ALA A 336 -21.56 -5.05 -10.39
CA ALA A 336 -23.03 -5.09 -10.34
C ALA A 336 -23.62 -6.17 -11.27
N ASN A 337 -23.10 -6.29 -12.50
CA ASN A 337 -23.49 -7.34 -13.45
C ASN A 337 -23.17 -8.73 -12.91
N THR A 338 -22.00 -8.92 -12.29
CA THR A 338 -21.57 -10.20 -11.73
C THR A 338 -22.42 -10.61 -10.52
N ILE A 339 -22.72 -9.68 -9.61
CA ILE A 339 -23.64 -9.90 -8.49
C ILE A 339 -25.04 -10.26 -9.01
N ALA A 340 -25.57 -9.49 -9.98
CA ALA A 340 -26.89 -9.77 -10.56
C ALA A 340 -26.93 -11.17 -11.21
N ALA A 341 -25.92 -11.52 -12.01
CA ALA A 341 -25.82 -12.85 -12.61
C ALA A 341 -25.75 -13.96 -11.55
N ALA A 342 -24.96 -13.78 -10.49
CA ALA A 342 -24.83 -14.78 -9.41
C ALA A 342 -26.12 -14.96 -8.57
N LEU A 343 -26.99 -13.94 -8.52
CA LEU A 343 -28.31 -14.03 -7.91
C LEU A 343 -29.30 -14.83 -8.78
N PHE A 344 -29.20 -14.74 -10.11
CA PHE A 344 -30.11 -15.42 -11.05
C PHE A 344 -29.63 -16.79 -11.55
N PHE A 345 -28.33 -17.11 -11.42
CA PHE A 345 -27.74 -18.38 -11.90
C PHE A 345 -27.15 -19.24 -10.76
N PRO A 346 -27.16 -20.59 -10.87
CA PRO A 346 -26.51 -21.47 -9.91
C PRO A 346 -25.00 -21.19 -9.76
N LEU A 347 -24.45 -21.29 -8.55
CA LEU A 347 -23.06 -20.90 -8.26
C LEU A 347 -22.05 -21.84 -8.92
N GLU A 348 -22.50 -23.06 -9.21
CA GLU A 348 -21.82 -24.13 -9.93
C GLU A 348 -21.30 -23.66 -11.30
N ALA A 349 -21.99 -22.71 -11.95
CA ALA A 349 -21.57 -22.13 -13.22
C ALA A 349 -20.37 -21.16 -13.08
N PHE A 350 -20.24 -20.47 -11.95
CA PHE A 350 -19.15 -19.52 -11.70
C PHE A 350 -17.88 -20.22 -11.21
N ARG A 351 -18.03 -21.35 -10.54
CA ARG A 351 -16.90 -22.12 -9.98
C ARG A 351 -15.97 -22.70 -11.04
N GLN A 352 -16.43 -22.87 -12.29
CA GLN A 352 -15.59 -23.30 -13.42
C GLN A 352 -14.73 -22.18 -14.03
N ILE A 353 -15.01 -20.91 -13.72
CA ILE A 353 -14.28 -19.77 -14.33
C ILE A 353 -12.91 -19.57 -13.63
N SER A 354 -12.76 -19.96 -12.37
CA SER A 354 -11.51 -19.83 -11.61
C SER A 354 -10.43 -20.88 -11.92
N GLU A 355 -10.77 -22.00 -12.59
CA GLU A 355 -9.81 -23.09 -12.85
C GLU A 355 -9.24 -23.09 -14.29
N VAL A 356 -9.72 -22.24 -15.20
CA VAL A 356 -9.35 -22.29 -16.63
C VAL A 356 -8.56 -21.06 -17.07
N LYS A 357 -7.27 -21.02 -16.70
CA LYS A 357 -6.14 -20.72 -17.61
C LYS A 357 -4.76 -20.82 -16.93
N LEU A 358 -4.29 -22.04 -16.72
CA LEU A 358 -2.86 -22.33 -16.70
C LEU A 358 -2.58 -23.66 -17.41
N ASN A 359 -2.66 -23.62 -18.74
CA ASN A 359 -1.78 -24.33 -19.69
C ASN A 359 -2.22 -24.03 -21.13
N GLY A 360 -1.25 -23.84 -22.03
CA GLY A 360 -1.50 -23.61 -23.44
C GLY A 360 -1.61 -24.90 -24.25
N TYR A 361 -2.15 -24.78 -25.47
CA TYR A 361 -1.94 -25.63 -26.67
C TYR A 361 -1.66 -27.14 -26.44
N MET A 362 -2.49 -28.05 -26.95
CA MET A 362 -2.68 -28.20 -28.40
C MET A 362 -4.00 -28.91 -28.80
N LEU A 363 -4.38 -28.76 -30.07
CA LEU A 363 -5.59 -29.30 -30.70
C LEU A 363 -5.46 -30.79 -31.07
N GLY A 364 -6.55 -31.58 -30.96
CA GLY A 364 -6.58 -32.97 -31.43
C GLY A 364 -8.00 -33.53 -31.52
N HIS A 365 -8.63 -33.44 -32.70
CA HIS A 365 -9.99 -33.92 -32.98
C HIS A 365 -10.13 -35.45 -32.83
N GLY A 366 -11.31 -35.92 -32.39
CA GLY A 366 -11.68 -37.34 -32.46
C GLY A 366 -12.99 -37.69 -31.75
N SER A 367 -14.14 -37.30 -32.31
CA SER A 367 -15.46 -37.75 -31.83
C SER A 367 -15.66 -39.25 -32.09
N ILE A 368 -16.31 -39.96 -31.17
CA ILE A 368 -17.57 -40.70 -31.44
C ILE A 368 -18.21 -41.14 -30.11
N GLN A 369 -19.54 -41.18 -30.11
CA GLN A 369 -20.38 -41.60 -29.00
C GLN A 369 -20.24 -43.11 -28.72
N ASP A 370 -20.40 -43.53 -27.47
CA ASP A 370 -20.95 -44.85 -27.16
C ASP A 370 -21.96 -44.76 -26.02
N SER A 371 -23.21 -45.05 -26.36
CA SER A 371 -24.32 -45.22 -25.44
C SER A 371 -24.64 -46.72 -25.34
N HIS A 372 -24.54 -47.30 -24.14
CA HIS A 372 -24.87 -48.71 -23.94
C HIS A 372 -25.71 -48.92 -22.65
N PRO A 373 -26.90 -49.55 -22.76
CA PRO A 373 -27.53 -50.23 -21.63
C PRO A 373 -27.07 -51.71 -21.54
N GLN A 374 -27.30 -52.32 -20.39
CA GLN A 374 -26.94 -53.70 -20.03
C GLN A 374 -27.78 -54.78 -20.76
N GLY A 375 -27.27 -56.02 -20.86
CA GLY A 375 -28.13 -57.19 -21.13
C GLY A 375 -27.45 -58.51 -21.53
N SER A 376 -27.05 -59.31 -20.52
CA SER A 376 -27.07 -60.80 -20.47
C SER A 376 -26.50 -61.72 -21.59
N ASP A 377 -25.64 -62.64 -21.14
CA ASP A 377 -25.68 -64.10 -21.39
C ASP A 377 -25.06 -64.80 -22.63
N ASN A 378 -24.04 -65.61 -22.31
CA ASN A 378 -23.87 -67.05 -22.63
C ASN A 378 -22.94 -67.59 -23.76
N LEU A 379 -22.04 -68.50 -23.30
CA LEU A 379 -21.45 -69.71 -23.93
C LEU A 379 -20.23 -69.69 -24.91
N THR A 380 -19.10 -70.22 -24.39
CA THR A 380 -18.17 -71.27 -24.93
C THR A 380 -17.27 -71.08 -26.19
N GLY A 381 -16.01 -71.57 -26.08
CA GLY A 381 -15.06 -71.89 -27.18
C GLY A 381 -13.86 -70.92 -27.26
N VAL A 382 -12.65 -71.23 -26.74
CA VAL A 382 -11.58 -72.17 -27.18
C VAL A 382 -10.75 -71.67 -28.39
N ASP A 383 -9.42 -71.66 -28.20
CA ASP A 383 -8.32 -71.30 -29.11
C ASP A 383 -8.32 -69.87 -29.72
N GLY A 384 -7.19 -69.17 -29.90
CA GLY A 384 -5.79 -69.50 -29.65
C GLY A 384 -4.93 -69.20 -30.88
N VAL A 385 -4.02 -68.21 -30.82
CA VAL A 385 -2.81 -68.08 -31.66
C VAL A 385 -1.91 -66.95 -31.12
N ARG A 386 -0.59 -67.17 -31.13
CA ARG A 386 0.47 -66.19 -30.78
C ARG A 386 1.08 -65.59 -32.07
N LEU A 387 1.67 -64.40 -31.98
CA LEU A 387 2.87 -63.94 -32.72
C LEU A 387 3.33 -62.58 -32.12
N ARG A 388 4.35 -62.53 -31.25
CA ARG A 388 5.76 -62.21 -31.56
C ARG A 388 5.95 -61.00 -32.48
N VAL A 389 6.35 -59.83 -31.93
CA VAL A 389 7.75 -59.41 -31.60
C VAL A 389 8.51 -58.89 -32.82
N ASN A 390 8.90 -57.61 -32.79
CA ASN A 390 10.30 -57.18 -32.93
C ASN A 390 10.51 -55.70 -32.58
N VAL A 391 11.55 -55.44 -31.78
CA VAL A 391 12.18 -54.14 -31.55
C VAL A 391 13.55 -54.17 -32.21
N PRO A 392 14.04 -53.04 -32.75
CA PRO A 392 15.48 -52.80 -32.83
C PRO A 392 15.90 -51.61 -31.94
N ASN A 393 16.81 -51.88 -31.00
CA ASN A 393 17.60 -50.87 -30.30
C ASN A 393 18.84 -50.50 -31.13
N SER A 394 19.28 -49.24 -31.06
CA SER A 394 20.69 -48.78 -31.01
C SER A 394 20.72 -47.25 -31.18
N SER A 395 21.09 -46.40 -30.19
CA SER A 395 22.48 -46.06 -29.78
C SER A 395 23.34 -45.52 -30.94
N SER A 396 24.11 -44.42 -30.86
CA SER A 396 24.51 -43.54 -29.73
C SER A 396 25.32 -42.33 -30.26
N SER A 397 25.72 -41.40 -29.37
CA SER A 397 26.92 -40.50 -29.47
C SER A 397 26.96 -39.41 -30.58
N SER A 398 27.60 -38.22 -30.45
CA SER A 398 28.26 -37.52 -29.32
C SER A 398 28.85 -36.14 -29.73
N HIS A 399 29.11 -35.24 -28.76
CA HIS A 399 30.06 -34.08 -28.77
C HIS A 399 29.73 -32.86 -29.70
N ILE A 400 29.83 -31.56 -29.32
CA ILE A 400 30.88 -30.72 -28.64
C ILE A 400 32.01 -30.33 -29.63
N HIS A 401 32.41 -29.07 -29.90
CA HIS A 401 32.21 -27.74 -29.24
C HIS A 401 32.06 -26.56 -30.29
N PRO A 402 32.21 -25.23 -29.98
CA PRO A 402 31.80 -24.10 -30.85
C PRO A 402 32.97 -23.35 -31.53
N GLU A 403 32.70 -22.28 -32.30
CA GLU A 403 33.73 -21.31 -32.70
C GLU A 403 33.20 -19.85 -32.85
N VAL A 404 34.09 -18.87 -32.67
CA VAL A 404 33.83 -17.42 -32.60
C VAL A 404 34.54 -16.71 -33.76
N VAL A 405 33.90 -15.73 -34.40
CA VAL A 405 34.57 -14.76 -35.28
C VAL A 405 34.05 -13.34 -35.01
N ILE A 406 34.96 -12.37 -34.96
CA ILE A 406 34.74 -10.93 -34.77
C ILE A 406 35.27 -10.18 -36.00
N CYS A 407 34.53 -9.16 -36.48
CA CYS A 407 34.99 -7.87 -37.05
C CYS A 407 33.77 -7.14 -37.67
N GLN A 408 33.47 -5.87 -37.32
CA GLN A 408 33.94 -4.61 -37.96
C GLN A 408 33.52 -4.48 -39.44
N SER A 409 33.06 -3.33 -39.95
CA SER A 409 32.72 -2.02 -39.36
C SER A 409 31.91 -1.15 -40.35
N ASP A 410 31.27 -0.08 -39.86
CA ASP A 410 30.78 1.12 -40.62
C ASP A 410 29.69 0.88 -41.71
N SER A 411 28.88 1.83 -42.20
CA SER A 411 28.82 3.30 -42.07
C SER A 411 27.41 3.87 -42.39
N THR A 412 27.00 4.97 -41.73
CA THR A 412 26.12 6.09 -42.19
C THR A 412 24.94 5.95 -43.19
N GLY A 413 23.83 6.64 -42.86
CA GLY A 413 22.86 7.22 -43.82
C GLY A 413 21.40 6.82 -43.56
N SER A 414 20.58 7.53 -42.77
CA SER A 414 19.90 8.82 -43.00
C SER A 414 18.72 8.79 -44.00
N ASN A 415 17.53 9.18 -43.50
CA ASN A 415 16.26 9.43 -44.23
C ASN A 415 15.54 8.16 -44.74
N LEU A 416 14.21 8.13 -44.94
CA LEU A 416 13.23 9.23 -45.05
C LEU A 416 11.84 8.76 -44.56
N ALA A 417 11.01 9.70 -44.08
CA ALA A 417 9.64 9.44 -43.64
C ALA A 417 8.67 9.10 -44.79
N LEU A 418 7.62 8.33 -44.48
CA LEU A 418 6.31 8.17 -45.14
C LEU A 418 5.52 7.16 -44.25
N ARG A 419 4.26 7.35 -43.88
CA ARG A 419 3.26 8.36 -44.28
C ARG A 419 2.18 8.47 -43.20
#